data_AF-A0A7U7LA89-F1
#
_entry.id   AF-A0A7U7LA89-F1
#
_cell.length_a   1.000
_cell.length_b   1.000
_cell.length_c   1.000
_cell.angle_alpha   90.00
_cell.angle_beta   90.00
_cell.angle_gamma   90.00
#
_symmetry.space_group_name_H-M   'P 1'
#
loop_
_entity.id
_entity.type
_entity.pdbx_description
1 polymer ?
#
loop_
_entity_poly.entity_id
_entity_poly.type
_entity_poly.pdbx_seq_one_letter_code
_entity_poly.pdbx_strand_id
1 'polypeptide(L)'
;IIGVGIIVSALSILLIKNGSELFEYSGFFIRGIGLGMATIATLSAPFEYGQKKYTHDTSAITRITQQTGGAFGGLVAGGLIHYMELKVINSYDAYNILFWMSILIGAFSILIIYFITNKK
;
A
#
# COMPACT_ATOMS: atom_id res chain seq x y z
N ILE A 1 -5.71 -1.32 13.42
CA ILE A 1 -5.96 -2.33 12.38
C ILE A 1 -5.34 -1.94 11.05
N ILE A 2 -5.61 -0.73 10.52
CA ILE A 2 -5.04 -0.23 9.24
C ILE A 2 -3.51 -0.37 9.19
N GLY A 3 -2.80 0.17 10.19
CA GLY A 3 -1.33 0.10 10.23
C GLY A 3 -0.77 -1.33 10.28
N VAL A 4 -1.45 -2.25 10.96
CA VAL A 4 -1.06 -3.67 11.01
C VAL A 4 -1.18 -4.30 9.62
N GLY A 5 -2.28 -4.06 8.90
CA GLY A 5 -2.47 -4.55 7.54
C GLY A 5 -1.40 -4.02 6.57
N ILE A 6 -1.04 -2.74 6.69
CA ILE A 6 0.03 -2.11 5.89
C ILE A 6 1.39 -2.77 6.19
N ILE A 7 1.72 -2.99 7.46
CA ILE A 7 2.99 -3.62 7.86
C ILE A 7 3.06 -5.07 7.35
N VAL A 8 2.00 -5.86 7.53
CA VAL A 8 1.93 -7.24 7.02
C VAL A 8 2.08 -7.26 5.50
N SER A 9 1.43 -6.34 4.80
CA SER A 9 1.56 -6.20 3.35
C SER A 9 2.98 -5.82 2.92
N ALA A 10 3.64 -4.90 3.62
CA ALA A 10 5.01 -4.50 3.30
C ALA A 10 6.00 -5.64 3.57
N LEU A 11 5.90 -6.33 4.71
CA LEU A 11 6.76 -7.45 5.07
C LEU A 11 6.65 -8.62 4.09
N SER A 12 5.47 -8.84 3.50
CA SER A 12 5.26 -9.87 2.49
C SER A 12 6.17 -9.71 1.26
N ILE A 13 6.62 -8.48 0.94
CA ILE A 13 7.54 -8.22 -0.17
C ILE A 13 8.91 -8.87 0.09
N LEU A 14 9.31 -8.99 1.36
CA LEU A 14 10.56 -9.67 1.73
C LEU A 14 10.48 -11.19 1.51
N LEU A 15 9.28 -11.77 1.58
CA LEU A 15 9.07 -13.19 1.24
C LEU A 15 9.13 -13.40 -0.27
N ILE A 16 8.52 -12.50 -1.04
CA ILE A 16 8.55 -12.52 -2.52
C ILE A 16 10.00 -12.38 -3.03
N LYS A 17 10.80 -11.56 -2.34
CA LYS A 17 12.23 -11.35 -2.64
C LYS A 17 13.07 -12.63 -2.59
N ASN A 18 12.64 -13.68 -1.88
CA ASN A 18 13.46 -14.87 -1.64
C ASN A 18 13.58 -15.80 -2.88
N GLY A 19 12.86 -15.52 -3.97
CA GLY A 19 13.07 -16.13 -5.30
C GLY A 19 12.71 -17.61 -5.45
N SER A 20 12.22 -18.26 -4.38
CA SER A 20 11.62 -19.59 -4.47
C SER A 20 10.14 -19.42 -4.78
N GLU A 21 9.65 -20.15 -5.78
CA GLU A 21 8.27 -20.07 -6.27
C GLU A 21 7.21 -20.18 -5.14
N LEU A 22 7.46 -21.07 -4.17
CA LEU A 22 6.57 -21.27 -3.02
C LEU A 22 6.60 -20.08 -2.03
N PHE A 23 7.75 -19.42 -1.90
CA PHE A 23 7.89 -18.18 -1.11
C PHE A 23 7.26 -16.97 -1.80
N GLU A 24 7.29 -16.94 -3.14
CA GLU A 24 6.60 -15.90 -3.91
C GLU A 24 5.08 -16.01 -3.79
N TYR A 25 4.50 -17.20 -4.00
CA TYR A 25 3.06 -17.39 -3.86
C TYR A 25 2.56 -17.12 -2.43
N SER A 26 3.27 -17.60 -1.42
CA SER A 26 2.93 -17.31 -0.02
C SER A 26 3.09 -15.83 0.31
N GLY A 27 4.11 -15.16 -0.23
CA GLY A 27 4.28 -13.72 -0.16
C GLY A 27 3.10 -12.96 -0.75
N PHE A 28 2.67 -13.27 -1.97
CA PHE A 28 1.48 -12.66 -2.57
C PHE A 28 0.19 -12.90 -1.77
N PHE A 29 0.03 -14.10 -1.22
CA PHE A 29 -1.12 -14.42 -0.38
C PHE A 29 -1.14 -13.57 0.91
N ILE A 30 -0.02 -13.51 1.63
CA ILE A 30 0.13 -12.69 2.84
C ILE A 30 -0.06 -11.20 2.50
N ARG A 31 0.44 -10.75 1.35
CA ARG A 31 0.21 -9.39 0.83
C ARG A 31 -1.27 -9.10 0.69
N GLY A 32 -2.02 -10.02 0.08
CA GLY A 32 -3.46 -9.93 -0.12
C GLY A 32 -4.22 -9.81 1.20
N ILE A 33 -3.86 -10.60 2.21
CA ILE A 33 -4.45 -10.52 3.56
C ILE A 33 -4.19 -9.14 4.17
N GLY A 34 -2.93 -8.69 4.18
CA GLY A 34 -2.55 -7.40 4.75
C GLY A 34 -3.27 -6.22 4.09
N LEU A 35 -3.32 -6.20 2.75
CA LEU A 35 -4.04 -5.17 1.99
C LEU A 35 -5.55 -5.25 2.21
N GLY A 36 -6.14 -6.44 2.24
CA GLY A 36 -7.56 -6.64 2.51
C GLY A 36 -7.96 -6.06 3.86
N MET A 37 -7.22 -6.40 4.92
CA MET A 37 -7.44 -5.84 6.25
C MET A 37 -7.33 -4.31 6.28
N ALA A 38 -6.29 -3.75 5.68
CA ALA A 38 -6.10 -2.30 5.63
C ALA A 38 -7.24 -1.62 4.86
N THR A 39 -7.65 -2.18 3.73
CA THR A 39 -8.69 -1.64 2.86
C THR A 39 -10.05 -1.64 3.56
N ILE A 40 -10.45 -2.77 4.15
CA ILE A 40 -11.72 -2.89 4.89
C ILE A 40 -11.78 -1.87 6.01
N ALA A 41 -10.73 -1.79 6.84
CA ALA A 41 -10.69 -0.85 7.95
C ALA A 41 -10.68 0.62 7.50
N THR A 42 -10.06 0.93 6.35
CA THR A 42 -10.07 2.29 5.79
C THR A 42 -11.45 2.65 5.22
N LEU A 43 -12.13 1.71 4.59
CA LEU A 43 -13.48 1.90 4.02
C LEU A 43 -14.58 1.93 5.09
N SER A 44 -14.37 1.30 6.25
CA SER A 44 -15.31 1.38 7.39
C SER A 44 -15.16 2.67 8.19
N ALA A 45 -13.97 3.30 8.19
CA ALA A 45 -13.69 4.49 9.00
C ALA A 45 -14.66 5.67 8.82
N PRO A 46 -15.15 6.02 7.61
CA PRO A 46 -16.15 7.08 7.44
C PRO A 46 -17.49 6.80 8.12
N PHE A 47 -17.84 5.51 8.28
CA PHE A 47 -19.08 5.07 8.92
C PHE A 47 -18.95 4.98 10.44
N GLU A 48 -17.76 4.62 10.94
CA GLU A 48 -17.48 4.50 12.38
C GLU A 48 -17.14 5.85 13.03
N TYR A 49 -16.31 6.68 12.39
CA TYR A 49 -15.74 7.90 12.99
C TYR A 49 -16.21 9.19 12.30
N GLY A 50 -16.85 9.10 11.14
CA GLY A 50 -17.35 10.26 10.41
C GLY A 50 -18.66 10.81 10.98
N GLN A 51 -18.91 12.10 10.77
CA GLN A 51 -20.22 12.66 11.03
C GLN A 51 -21.24 12.08 10.05
N LYS A 52 -22.36 11.55 10.53
CA LYS A 52 -23.41 10.91 9.72
C LYS A 52 -23.84 11.71 8.49
N LYS A 53 -23.86 13.04 8.60
CA LYS A 53 -24.21 13.97 7.51
C LYS A 53 -23.23 13.91 6.32
N TYR A 54 -21.96 13.61 6.57
CA TYR A 54 -20.87 13.64 5.59
C TYR A 54 -20.28 12.26 5.30
N THR A 55 -20.86 11.17 5.84
CA THR A 55 -20.35 9.81 5.67
C THR A 55 -20.25 9.40 4.20
N HIS A 56 -21.24 9.76 3.38
CA HIS A 56 -21.24 9.44 1.95
C HIS A 56 -20.09 10.13 1.21
N ASP A 57 -19.93 11.44 1.40
CA ASP A 57 -18.89 12.24 0.75
C ASP A 57 -17.49 11.81 1.21
N THR A 58 -17.32 11.55 2.50
CA THR A 58 -16.05 11.07 3.07
C THR A 58 -15.69 9.69 2.52
N SER A 59 -16.68 8.80 2.35
CA SER A 59 -16.48 7.49 1.73
C SER A 59 -16.11 7.61 0.25
N ALA A 60 -16.75 8.50 -0.50
CA ALA A 60 -16.42 8.77 -1.90
C ALA A 60 -14.97 9.27 -2.05
N ILE A 61 -14.56 10.26 -1.24
CA ILE A 61 -13.18 10.78 -1.23
C ILE A 61 -12.18 9.69 -0.87
N THR A 62 -12.51 8.84 0.11
CA THR A 62 -11.66 7.69 0.50
C THR A 62 -11.43 6.74 -0.67
N ARG A 63 -12.49 6.40 -1.43
CA ARG A 63 -12.40 5.52 -2.60
C ARG A 63 -11.62 6.15 -3.74
N ILE A 64 -11.83 7.43 -4.03
CA ILE A 64 -11.06 8.17 -5.05
C ILE A 64 -9.58 8.11 -4.69
N THR A 65 -9.24 8.42 -3.44
CA THR A 65 -7.85 8.40 -2.95
C THR A 65 -7.22 7.01 -3.10
N GLN A 66 -7.96 5.95 -2.76
CA GLN A 66 -7.50 4.57 -2.96
C GLN A 66 -7.25 4.24 -4.43
N GLN A 67 -8.16 4.62 -5.34
CA GLN A 67 -7.98 4.37 -6.77
C GLN A 67 -6.80 5.16 -7.34
N THR A 68 -6.62 6.41 -6.94
CA THR A 68 -5.46 7.22 -7.35
C THR A 68 -4.16 6.61 -6.85
N GLY A 69 -4.10 6.19 -5.58
CA GLY A 69 -2.93 5.51 -5.02
C GLY A 69 -2.64 4.17 -5.70
N GLY A 70 -3.69 3.39 -6.01
CA GLY A 70 -3.58 2.13 -6.74
C GLY A 70 -3.06 2.32 -8.16
N ALA A 71 -3.59 3.31 -8.89
CA ALA A 71 -3.13 3.66 -10.23
C ALA A 71 -1.66 4.12 -10.23
N PHE A 72 -1.27 4.95 -9.25
CA PHE A 72 0.13 5.35 -9.07
C PHE A 72 1.04 4.15 -8.80
N GLY A 73 0.63 3.24 -7.91
CA GLY A 73 1.36 1.99 -7.66
C GLY A 73 1.51 1.13 -8.92
N GLY A 74 0.46 1.06 -9.75
CA GLY A 74 0.49 0.38 -11.04
C GLY A 74 1.48 1.00 -12.03
N LEU A 75 1.53 2.34 -12.12
CA LEU A 75 2.51 3.04 -12.95
C LEU A 75 3.95 2.75 -12.53
N VAL A 76 4.22 2.76 -11.22
CA VAL A 76 5.55 2.45 -10.67
C VAL A 76 5.93 1.00 -10.99
N ALA A 77 5.03 0.05 -10.74
CA ALA A 77 5.27 -1.36 -11.05
C ALA A 77 5.49 -1.59 -12.55
N GLY A 78 4.69 -0.98 -13.41
CA GLY A 78 4.85 -1.06 -14.87
C GLY A 78 6.18 -0.47 -15.35
N GLY A 79 6.59 0.66 -14.78
CA GLY A 79 7.91 1.25 -15.04
C GLY A 79 9.05 0.32 -14.65
N LEU A 80 8.97 -0.33 -13.48
CA LEU A 80 9.97 -1.30 -13.04
C LEU A 80 10.02 -2.54 -13.93
N ILE A 81 8.87 -3.07 -14.36
CA ILE A 81 8.80 -4.16 -15.34
C ILE A 81 9.52 -3.74 -16.63
N HIS A 82 9.26 -2.53 -17.12
CA HIS A 82 9.92 -2.02 -18.32
C HIS A 82 11.46 -1.92 -18.16
N TYR A 83 11.95 -1.45 -17.00
CA TYR A 83 13.39 -1.43 -16.72
C TYR A 83 14.00 -2.83 -16.59
N MET A 84 13.23 -3.82 -16.12
CA MET A 84 13.64 -5.21 -16.11
C MET A 84 13.74 -5.80 -17.52
N GLU A 85 12.78 -5.49 -18.40
CA GLU A 85 12.80 -5.90 -19.81
C GLU A 85 14.02 -5.34 -20.55
N LEU A 86 14.41 -4.10 -20.26
CA LEU A 86 15.63 -3.46 -20.77
C LEU A 86 16.92 -4.00 -20.13
N LYS A 87 16.83 -4.97 -19.20
CA LYS A 87 17.94 -5.56 -18.43
C LYS A 87 18.76 -4.53 -17.64
N VAL A 88 18.16 -3.38 -17.30
CA VAL A 88 18.80 -2.33 -16.48
C VAL A 88 18.81 -2.74 -15.01
N ILE A 89 17.74 -3.40 -14.57
CA ILE A 89 17.58 -3.90 -13.20
C ILE A 89 17.11 -5.37 -13.25
N ASN A 90 17.40 -6.13 -12.19
CA ASN A 90 16.86 -7.48 -12.02
C ASN A 90 15.56 -7.45 -11.20
N SER A 91 14.88 -8.60 -11.09
CA SER A 91 13.64 -8.72 -10.30
C SER A 91 13.85 -8.39 -8.82
N TYR A 92 15.02 -8.73 -8.26
CA TYR A 92 15.36 -8.46 -6.88
C TYR A 92 15.39 -6.95 -6.59
N ASP A 93 16.01 -6.17 -7.47
CA ASP A 93 16.11 -4.71 -7.35
C ASP A 93 14.72 -4.08 -7.49
N ALA A 94 13.89 -4.56 -8.42
CA ALA A 94 12.52 -4.09 -8.59
C ALA A 94 11.67 -4.29 -7.32
N TYR A 95 11.71 -5.49 -6.72
CA TYR A 95 10.99 -5.75 -5.46
C TYR A 95 11.55 -4.95 -4.29
N ASN A 96 12.86 -4.75 -4.23
CA ASN A 96 13.49 -3.93 -3.19
C ASN A 96 13.07 -2.45 -3.31
N ILE A 97 13.02 -1.91 -4.53
CA ILE A 97 12.52 -0.55 -4.80
C ILE A 97 11.05 -0.44 -4.36
N LEU A 98 10.19 -1.38 -4.76
CA LEU A 98 8.78 -1.40 -4.36
C LEU A 98 8.61 -1.46 -2.84
N PHE A 99 9.45 -2.26 -2.15
CA PHE A 99 9.45 -2.34 -0.68
C PHE A 99 9.75 -0.99 -0.04
N TRP A 100 10.90 -0.39 -0.39
CA TRP A 100 11.32 0.88 0.22
C TRP A 100 10.38 2.04 -0.14
N MET A 101 9.87 2.08 -1.37
CA MET A 101 8.83 3.04 -1.74
C MET A 101 7.57 2.89 -0.90
N SER A 102 7.11 1.66 -0.66
CA SER A 102 5.93 1.42 0.18
C SER A 102 6.14 1.92 1.61
N ILE A 103 7.32 1.68 2.18
CA ILE A 103 7.70 2.18 3.51
C ILE A 103 7.76 3.71 3.53
N LEU A 104 8.39 4.34 2.54
CA LEU A 104 8.53 5.80 2.45
C LEU A 104 7.17 6.50 2.32
N ILE A 105 6.29 5.99 1.45
CA ILE A 105 4.93 6.55 1.28
C ILE A 105 4.10 6.36 2.56
N GLY A 106 4.20 5.19 3.20
CA GLY A 106 3.54 4.94 4.48
C GLY A 106 4.02 5.90 5.58
N ALA A 107 5.34 6.07 5.72
CA ALA A 107 5.94 6.99 6.68
C ALA A 107 5.56 8.46 6.40
N PHE A 108 5.59 8.87 5.13
CA PHE A 108 5.16 10.21 4.70
C PHE A 108 3.69 10.48 5.02
N SER A 109 2.82 9.48 4.84
CA SER A 109 1.40 9.60 5.19
C SER A 109 1.19 9.82 6.69
N ILE A 110 1.94 9.10 7.54
CA ILE A 110 1.92 9.30 9.00
C ILE A 110 2.44 10.70 9.36
N LEU A 111 3.52 11.15 8.71
CA LEU A 111 4.09 12.48 8.92
C LEU A 111 3.07 13.58 8.60
N ILE A 112 2.36 13.49 7.47
CA ILE A 112 1.29 14.42 7.10
C ILE A 112 0.22 14.46 8.18
N ILE A 113 -0.26 13.29 8.63
CA ILE A 113 -1.30 13.20 9.68
C ILE A 113 -0.81 13.84 10.98
N TYR A 114 0.44 13.58 11.37
CA TYR A 114 1.04 14.17 12.56
C TYR A 114 1.03 15.71 12.48
N PHE A 115 1.48 16.29 11.36
CA PHE A 115 1.47 17.75 11.18
C PHE A 115 0.07 18.36 11.13
N ILE A 116 -0.90 17.67 10.53
CA ILE A 116 -2.29 18.15 10.49
C ILE A 116 -2.92 18.11 11.89
N THR A 117 -2.63 17.07 12.67
CA THR A 117 -3.25 16.86 13.99
C THR A 117 -2.62 17.75 15.06
N ASN A 118 -1.29 17.94 15.04
CA ASN A 118 -0.57 18.81 15.99
C ASN A 118 -0.62 20.31 15.66
N LYS A 119 -1.28 20.71 14.58
CA LYS A 119 -1.58 22.13 14.28
C LYS A 119 -2.86 22.63 14.96
N LYS A 120 -3.48 21.82 15.82
CA LYS A 120 -4.52 22.26 16.76
C LYS A 120 -3.90 22.62 18.10
#